data_AF-A0A7S4ISK8-F1
#
_entry.id   AF-A0A7S4ISK8-F1
#
_cell.length_a   1.000
_cell.length_b   1.000
_cell.length_c   1.000
_cell.angle_alpha   90.00
_cell.angle_beta   90.00
_cell.angle_gamma   90.00
#
_symmetry.space_group_name_H-M   'P 1'
#
loop_
_entity.id
_entity.type
_entity.pdbx_description
1 polymer ?
#
loop_
_entity_poly.entity_id
_entity_poly.type
_entity_poly.pdbx_seq_one_letter_code
_entity_poly.pdbx_strand_id
1 'polypeptide(L)'
;AASKNPRIVVVGATNRPDLLDPALTRPGRIDRMIYVGPPDRASREGILRIGLKGKACEDDIDIPKLAKDDITGGFSGAELIAICREAALFAIEENEEEVDASLPSIGMRHLERSIKGIVPR
;
A
#
# COMPACT_ATOMS: atom_id res chain seq x y z
N ALA A 1 -39.98 13.93 -24.64
CA ALA A 1 -39.32 12.72 -24.10
C ALA A 1 -38.44 13.14 -22.94
N ALA A 2 -38.66 12.59 -21.74
CA ALA A 2 -37.90 12.94 -20.54
C ALA A 2 -36.41 12.61 -20.75
N SER A 3 -35.54 13.61 -20.50
CA SER A 3 -34.10 13.45 -20.55
C SER A 3 -33.68 12.32 -19.60
N LYS A 4 -33.23 11.21 -20.16
CA LYS A 4 -32.51 10.16 -19.42
C LYS A 4 -31.21 10.79 -18.91
N ASN A 5 -31.24 11.36 -17.71
CA ASN A 5 -30.04 11.86 -17.04
C ASN A 5 -29.45 10.70 -16.23
N PRO A 6 -28.45 9.96 -16.75
CA PRO A 6 -27.71 9.06 -15.91
C PRO A 6 -26.98 9.91 -14.86
N ARG A 7 -27.15 9.57 -13.57
CA ARG A 7 -26.39 10.15 -12.46
C ARG A 7 -24.94 9.66 -12.56
N ILE A 8 -24.17 10.25 -13.48
CA ILE A 8 -22.77 9.87 -13.76
C ILE A 8 -21.85 10.77 -12.93
N VAL A 9 -20.89 10.13 -12.26
CA VAL A 9 -19.75 10.80 -11.63
C VAL A 9 -18.49 10.30 -12.35
N VAL A 10 -17.60 11.23 -12.71
CA VAL A 10 -16.31 10.92 -13.33
C VAL A 10 -15.20 11.14 -12.31
N VAL A 11 -14.36 10.13 -12.11
CA VAL A 11 -13.17 10.20 -11.25
C VAL A 11 -11.94 9.92 -12.12
N GLY A 12 -10.93 10.78 -12.02
CA GLY A 12 -9.63 10.61 -12.67
C GLY A 12 -8.50 10.73 -11.65
N ALA A 13 -7.34 10.18 -11.98
CA ALA A 13 -6.13 10.27 -11.16
C ALA A 13 -4.93 10.60 -12.05
N THR A 14 -4.04 11.47 -11.56
CA THR A 14 -2.78 11.82 -12.24
C THR A 14 -1.69 12.11 -11.21
N ASN A 15 -0.46 11.68 -11.49
CA ASN A 15 0.73 12.07 -10.73
C ASN A 15 1.39 13.33 -11.30
N ARG A 16 0.82 13.90 -12.38
CA ARG A 16 1.29 15.11 -13.07
C ARG A 16 0.15 16.09 -13.30
N PRO A 17 -0.41 16.68 -12.23
CA PRO A 17 -1.50 17.66 -12.36
C PRO A 17 -1.05 18.94 -13.11
N ASP A 18 0.25 19.23 -13.12
CA ASP A 18 0.90 20.31 -13.86
C ASP A 18 0.74 20.21 -15.38
N LEU A 19 0.59 18.99 -15.90
CA LEU A 19 0.44 18.73 -17.34
C LEU A 19 -1.02 18.69 -17.81
N LEU A 20 -1.99 18.83 -16.91
CA LEU A 20 -3.39 18.81 -17.30
C LEU A 20 -3.71 20.04 -18.16
N ASP A 21 -4.44 19.81 -19.25
CA ASP A 21 -5.00 20.90 -20.04
C ASP A 21 -5.88 21.79 -19.13
N PRO A 22 -5.59 23.09 -19.00
CA PRO A 22 -6.39 24.02 -18.19
C PRO A 22 -7.87 24.07 -18.59
N ALA A 23 -8.22 23.66 -19.80
CA ALA A 23 -9.59 23.53 -20.23
C ALA A 23 -10.34 22.46 -19.39
N LEU A 24 -9.69 21.36 -18.99
CA LEU A 24 -10.33 20.26 -18.26
C LEU A 24 -10.69 20.62 -16.81
N THR A 25 -10.00 21.60 -16.21
CA THR A 25 -10.19 22.01 -14.81
C THR A 25 -11.17 23.17 -14.64
N ARG A 26 -11.80 23.64 -15.73
CA ARG A 26 -12.82 24.70 -15.67
C ARG A 26 -14.10 24.21 -14.97
N PRO A 27 -14.87 25.13 -14.35
CA PRO A 27 -16.14 24.79 -13.71
C PRO A 27 -17.08 23.96 -14.61
N GLY A 28 -17.68 22.91 -14.07
CA GLY A 28 -18.55 21.98 -14.81
C GLY A 28 -17.84 20.85 -15.55
N ARG A 29 -16.52 20.69 -15.36
CA ARG A 29 -15.69 19.59 -15.88
C ARG A 29 -15.03 18.82 -14.72
N ILE A 30 -13.70 18.77 -14.65
CA ILE A 30 -12.94 18.23 -13.52
C ILE A 30 -12.62 19.38 -12.57
N ASP A 31 -13.66 19.91 -11.92
CA ASP A 31 -13.57 21.12 -11.10
C ASP A 31 -13.32 20.84 -9.60
N ARG A 32 -13.20 19.55 -9.22
CA ARG A 32 -12.80 19.09 -7.88
C ARG A 32 -11.47 18.37 -7.94
N MET A 33 -10.46 18.91 -7.28
CA MET A 33 -9.14 18.31 -7.13
C MET A 33 -8.97 17.83 -5.68
N ILE A 34 -8.65 16.55 -5.51
CA ILE A 34 -8.34 15.95 -4.21
C ILE A 34 -6.88 15.52 -4.25
N TYR A 35 -6.07 16.06 -3.34
CA TYR A 35 -4.67 15.66 -3.20
C TYR A 35 -4.58 14.34 -2.42
N VAL A 36 -3.83 13.38 -2.97
CA VAL A 36 -3.51 12.11 -2.30
C VAL A 36 -2.00 12.07 -2.09
N GLY A 37 -1.59 12.37 -0.86
CA GLY A 37 -0.18 12.37 -0.46
C GLY A 37 0.31 11.02 0.06
N PRO A 38 1.59 10.95 0.49
CA PRO A 38 2.11 9.81 1.21
C PRO A 38 1.28 9.49 2.47
N PRO A 39 1.16 8.22 2.87
CA PRO A 39 0.40 7.82 4.04
C PRO A 39 1.02 8.33 5.34
N ASP A 40 0.17 8.84 6.22
CA ASP A 40 0.53 9.09 7.62
C ASP A 40 0.68 7.77 8.40
N ARG A 41 1.16 7.83 9.64
CA ARG A 41 1.39 6.65 10.48
C ARG A 41 0.16 5.73 10.58
N ALA A 42 -1.01 6.29 10.86
CA ALA A 42 -2.23 5.51 11.02
C ALA A 42 -2.62 4.80 9.70
N SER A 43 -2.45 5.51 8.57
CA SER A 43 -2.65 4.96 7.24
C SER A 43 -1.64 3.86 6.93
N ARG A 44 -0.37 4.01 7.31
CA ARG A 44 0.65 2.96 7.15
C ARG A 44 0.30 1.70 7.92
N GLU A 45 -0.14 1.82 9.17
CA GLU A 45 -0.63 0.67 9.94
C GLU A 45 -1.82 -0.01 9.24
N GLY A 46 -2.76 0.77 8.72
CA GLY A 46 -3.90 0.26 7.96
C GLY A 46 -3.47 -0.50 6.72
N ILE A 47 -2.54 0.05 5.95
CA ILE A 47 -2.01 -0.57 4.73
C ILE A 47 -1.24 -1.85 5.06
N LEU A 48 -0.42 -1.88 6.11
CA LEU A 48 0.27 -3.08 6.57
C LEU A 48 -0.71 -4.17 7.01
N ARG A 49 -1.77 -3.82 7.76
CA ARG A 49 -2.85 -4.77 8.12
C ARG A 49 -3.54 -5.34 6.88
N ILE A 50 -3.82 -4.51 5.87
CA ILE A 50 -4.38 -4.96 4.59
C ILE A 50 -3.39 -5.88 3.88
N GLY A 51 -2.11 -5.51 3.85
CA GLY A 51 -1.03 -6.27 3.22
C GLY A 51 -0.82 -7.65 3.84
N LEU A 52 -1.05 -7.79 5.15
CA LEU A 52 -0.94 -9.05 5.88
C LEU A 52 -2.25 -9.85 5.94
N LYS A 53 -3.40 -9.23 5.63
CA LYS A 53 -4.71 -9.88 5.70
C LYS A 53 -4.74 -11.16 4.86
N GLY A 54 -5.13 -12.26 5.49
CA GLY A 54 -5.27 -13.58 4.85
C GLY A 54 -3.96 -14.36 4.69
N LYS A 55 -2.84 -13.87 5.25
CA LYS A 55 -1.57 -14.59 5.32
C LYS A 55 -1.39 -15.22 6.70
N ALA A 56 -0.72 -16.36 6.78
CA ALA A 56 -0.26 -16.89 8.06
C ALA A 56 0.79 -15.93 8.62
N CYS A 57 0.61 -15.54 9.88
CA CYS A 57 1.44 -14.56 10.57
C CYS A 57 1.79 -15.12 11.95
N GLU A 58 3.04 -14.91 12.37
CA GLU A 58 3.47 -15.20 13.73
C GLU A 58 2.99 -14.11 14.70
N ASP A 59 2.94 -14.45 16.00
CA ASP A 59 2.47 -13.54 17.05
C ASP A 59 3.46 -12.39 17.34
N ASP A 60 4.66 -12.44 16.76
CA ASP A 60 5.74 -11.45 16.96
C ASP A 60 5.61 -10.20 16.08
N ILE A 61 4.65 -10.16 15.15
CA ILE A 61 4.45 -9.01 14.27
C ILE A 61 3.94 -7.79 15.04
N ASP A 62 4.79 -6.76 15.11
CA ASP A 62 4.45 -5.44 15.66
C ASP A 62 4.21 -4.40 14.55
N ILE A 63 2.96 -4.32 14.08
CA ILE A 63 2.54 -3.33 13.06
C ILE A 63 2.76 -1.88 13.55
N PRO A 64 2.36 -1.50 14.79
CA PRO A 64 2.66 -0.16 15.31
C PRO A 64 4.14 0.23 15.31
N LYS A 65 5.05 -0.74 15.51
CA LYS A 65 6.50 -0.55 15.36
C LYS A 65 6.86 -0.30 13.90
N LEU A 66 6.45 -1.17 12.98
CA LEU A 66 6.77 -1.05 11.55
C LEU A 66 6.28 0.28 10.95
N ALA A 67 5.15 0.79 11.43
CA ALA A 67 4.57 2.04 10.94
C ALA A 67 5.27 3.32 11.43
N LYS A 68 6.27 3.24 12.31
CA LYS A 68 6.99 4.45 12.76
C LYS A 68 7.76 5.13 11.60
N ASP A 69 7.94 6.44 11.72
CA ASP A 69 8.56 7.25 10.66
C ASP A 69 10.03 6.88 10.38
N ASP A 70 10.75 6.40 11.39
CA ASP A 70 12.14 5.94 11.27
C ASP A 70 12.28 4.61 10.51
N ILE A 71 11.18 3.87 10.30
CA ILE A 71 11.18 2.56 9.62
C ILE A 71 10.49 2.66 8.25
N THR A 72 9.27 3.19 8.19
CA THR A 72 8.48 3.28 6.95
C THR A 72 8.03 4.71 6.62
N GLY A 73 8.64 5.72 7.23
CA GLY A 73 8.40 7.12 6.85
C GLY A 73 8.78 7.36 5.38
N GLY A 74 7.90 8.04 4.65
CA GLY A 74 8.09 8.32 3.22
C GLY A 74 7.67 7.20 2.27
N PHE A 75 7.35 6.00 2.77
CA PHE A 75 6.87 4.91 1.94
C PHE A 75 5.46 5.19 1.44
N SER A 76 5.25 5.02 0.14
CA SER A 76 3.93 4.98 -0.49
C SER A 76 3.17 3.70 -0.11
N GLY A 77 1.86 3.69 -0.32
CA GLY A 77 1.06 2.49 -0.11
C GLY A 77 1.51 1.29 -0.96
N ALA A 78 2.06 1.55 -2.15
CA ALA A 78 2.59 0.48 -3.01
C ALA A 78 3.83 -0.19 -2.40
N GLU A 79 4.73 0.59 -1.79
CA GLU A 79 5.94 0.05 -1.17
C GLU A 79 5.63 -0.71 0.11
N LEU A 80 4.66 -0.25 0.92
CA LEU A 80 4.19 -0.99 2.10
C LEU A 80 3.58 -2.35 1.75
N ILE A 81 2.83 -2.42 0.64
CA ILE A 81 2.29 -3.68 0.13
C ILE A 81 3.42 -4.56 -0.43
N ALA A 82 4.41 -3.97 -1.09
CA ALA A 82 5.59 -4.69 -1.56
C ALA A 82 6.36 -5.32 -0.40
N ILE A 83 6.52 -4.60 0.73
CA ILE A 83 7.14 -5.14 1.95
C ILE A 83 6.44 -6.42 2.40
N CYS A 84 5.11 -6.39 2.50
CA CYS A 84 4.33 -7.54 2.94
C CYS A 84 4.43 -8.72 1.96
N ARG A 85 4.56 -8.44 0.66
CA ARG A 85 4.70 -9.47 -0.38
C ARG A 85 6.07 -10.13 -0.36
N GLU A 86 7.13 -9.35 -0.24
CA GLU A 86 8.49 -9.86 -0.19
C GLU A 86 8.77 -10.60 1.13
N ALA A 87 8.22 -10.11 2.25
CA ALA A 87 8.24 -10.87 3.52
C ALA A 87 7.56 -12.25 3.39
N ALA A 88 6.48 -12.35 2.61
CA ALA A 88 5.85 -13.65 2.33
C ALA A 88 6.75 -14.57 1.51
N LEU A 89 7.55 -14.04 0.59
CA LEU A 89 8.53 -14.83 -0.18
C LEU A 89 9.65 -15.34 0.74
N PHE A 90 10.16 -14.51 1.63
CA PHE A 90 11.17 -14.95 2.61
C PHE A 90 10.64 -16.05 3.54
N ALA A 91 9.37 -15.97 3.95
CA ALA A 91 8.74 -17.04 4.74
C ALA A 91 8.63 -18.36 3.97
N ILE A 92 8.38 -18.31 2.66
CA ILE A 92 8.34 -19.51 1.80
C ILE A 92 9.75 -20.09 1.65
N GLU A 93 10.75 -19.25 1.37
CA GLU A 93 12.16 -19.67 1.26
C GLU A 93 12.63 -20.38 2.54
N GLU A 94 12.35 -19.81 3.72
CA GLU A 94 12.72 -20.39 5.00
C GLU A 94 12.04 -21.75 5.25
N ASN A 95 10.75 -21.87 4.94
CA ASN A 95 9.99 -23.10 5.12
C ASN A 95 10.47 -24.23 4.18
N GLU A 96 10.87 -23.90 2.95
CA GLU A 96 11.47 -24.85 2.00
C GLU A 96 12.84 -25.35 2.48
N GLU A 97 13.67 -24.48 3.06
CA GLU A 97 14.98 -24.83 3.62
C GLU A 97 14.86 -25.75 4.85
N GLU A 98 13.86 -25.53 5.71
CA GLU A 98 13.60 -26.34 6.90
C GLU A 98 12.88 -27.66 6.60
N VAL A 99 12.41 -27.87 5.36
CA VAL A 99 11.62 -29.04 4.93
C VAL A 99 10.39 -29.23 5.84
N ASP A 100 9.75 -28.13 6.22
CA ASP A 100 8.54 -28.16 7.04
C ASP A 100 7.30 -28.21 6.14
N ALA A 101 6.46 -29.23 6.33
CA ALA A 101 5.21 -29.40 5.59
C ALA A 101 4.09 -28.46 6.07
N SER A 102 4.34 -27.64 7.10
CA SER A 102 3.41 -26.62 7.57
C SER A 102 3.28 -25.44 6.58
N LEU A 103 2.24 -24.62 6.75
CA LEU A 103 2.08 -23.43 5.92
C LEU A 103 3.12 -22.36 6.32
N PRO A 104 3.80 -21.74 5.35
CA PRO A 104 4.80 -20.70 5.63
C PRO A 104 4.14 -19.52 6.36
N SER A 105 4.75 -19.11 7.46
CA SER A 105 4.24 -18.03 8.33
C SER A 105 5.16 -16.82 8.29
N ILE A 106 4.57 -15.63 8.21
CA ILE A 106 5.32 -14.39 8.22
C ILE A 106 5.61 -13.99 9.67
N GLY A 107 6.88 -14.00 10.07
CA GLY A 107 7.33 -13.36 11.30
C GLY A 107 7.92 -11.97 11.09
N MET A 108 8.23 -11.30 12.20
CA MET A 108 8.84 -9.97 12.21
C MET A 108 10.17 -9.95 11.43
N ARG A 109 10.95 -11.03 11.52
CA ARG A 109 12.24 -11.18 10.80
C ARG A 109 12.11 -10.99 9.29
N HIS A 110 11.04 -11.51 8.68
CA HIS A 110 10.81 -11.42 7.24
C HIS A 110 10.46 -9.99 6.81
N LEU A 111 9.66 -9.30 7.64
CA LEU A 111 9.29 -7.90 7.41
C LEU A 111 10.50 -6.98 7.55
N GLU A 112 11.31 -7.18 8.60
CA GLU A 112 12.55 -6.42 8.80
C GLU A 112 13.58 -6.67 7.68
N ARG A 113 13.66 -7.90 7.15
CA ARG A 113 14.49 -8.22 5.98
C ARG A 113 14.00 -7.50 4.72
N SER A 114 12.70 -7.50 4.47
CA SER A 114 12.12 -6.87 3.27
C SER A 114 12.26 -5.35 3.28
N ILE A 115 12.07 -4.68 4.43
CA ILE A 115 12.25 -3.22 4.53
C ILE A 115 13.64 -2.78 4.09
N LYS A 116 14.69 -3.56 4.38
CA LYS A 116 16.06 -3.25 3.97
C LYS A 116 16.27 -3.33 2.45
N GLY A 117 15.44 -4.08 1.74
CA GLY A 117 15.51 -4.26 0.29
C GLY A 117 14.71 -3.23 -0.51
N ILE A 118 13.75 -2.55 0.13
CA ILE A 118 12.85 -1.61 -0.55
C ILE A 118 13.23 -0.18 -0.22
N VAL A 119 13.64 0.57 -1.25
CA VAL A 119 13.92 2.00 -1.15
C VAL A 119 12.67 2.79 -1.57
N PRO A 120 12.17 3.73 -0.73
CA PRO A 120 11.05 4.57 -1.10
C PRO A 120 11.41 5.50 -2.27
N ARG A 121 10.49 5.65 -3.23
CA ARG A 121 10.64 6.48 -4.43
C ARG A 121 10.46 7.98 -4.22
#